data_AF-W2SQM8-F1
#
_entry.id   AF-W2SQM8-F1
#
_cell.length_a   1.000
_cell.length_b   1.000
_cell.length_c   1.000
_cell.angle_alpha   90.00
_cell.angle_beta   90.00
_cell.angle_gamma   90.00
#
_symmetry.space_group_name_H-M   'P 1'
#
loop_
_entity.id
_entity.type
_entity.pdbx_description
1 polymer ?
#
loop_
_entity_poly.entity_id
_entity_poly.type
_entity_poly.pdbx_seq_one_letter_code
_entity_poly.pdbx_strand_id
1 'polypeptide(L)'
;MAYELRSWGLTVTRECMRGSVCLKSKVKDALIERVEKEKPIISRPKIVQIFGKIQPIVDLHEEISQKLADLIDNYSEKQCDVAKIWVDANNELLRVYPSYINYCDNARSLLIDACERHPRLRTFIEILRRTKEIQTQTQQFRQQTQ
;
A
#
# COMPACT_ATOMS: atom_id res chain seq x y z
N MET A 1 -24.23 -10.36 12.31
CA MET A 1 -23.94 -10.88 10.95
C MET A 1 -23.39 -9.79 10.02
N ALA A 2 -24.11 -8.70 9.71
CA ALA A 2 -23.57 -7.61 8.87
C ALA A 2 -22.35 -6.87 9.48
N TYR A 3 -22.32 -6.67 10.80
CA TYR A 3 -21.19 -6.04 11.52
C TYR A 3 -19.91 -6.90 11.54
N GLU A 4 -20.05 -8.22 11.64
CA GLU A 4 -18.91 -9.15 11.66
C GLU A 4 -18.32 -9.35 10.26
N LEU A 5 -19.17 -9.35 9.22
CA LEU A 5 -18.73 -9.31 7.83
C LEU A 5 -18.08 -7.97 7.45
N ARG A 6 -18.55 -6.84 8.02
CA ARG A 6 -17.85 -5.54 7.96
C ARG A 6 -16.44 -5.64 8.55
N SER A 7 -16.34 -6.23 9.73
CA SER A 7 -15.06 -6.40 10.44
C SER A 7 -14.14 -7.34 9.66
N TRP A 8 -14.61 -8.49 9.18
CA TRP A 8 -13.82 -9.45 8.40
C TRP A 8 -13.42 -8.94 7.02
N GLY A 9 -14.33 -8.32 6.27
CA GLY A 9 -14.05 -7.78 4.93
C GLY A 9 -13.09 -6.58 4.98
N LEU A 10 -13.23 -5.70 5.98
CA LEU A 10 -12.26 -4.63 6.20
C LEU A 10 -10.94 -5.14 6.77
N THR A 11 -10.93 -6.23 7.55
CA THR A 11 -9.73 -6.78 8.18
C THR A 11 -8.90 -7.62 7.20
N VAL A 12 -9.51 -8.47 6.36
CA VAL A 12 -8.77 -9.26 5.36
C VAL A 12 -8.08 -8.35 4.35
N THR A 13 -8.76 -7.31 3.87
CA THR A 13 -8.20 -6.36 2.90
C THR A 13 -7.27 -5.35 3.56
N ARG A 14 -7.56 -4.88 4.79
CA ARG A 14 -6.60 -4.06 5.55
C ARG A 14 -5.34 -4.84 5.89
N GLU A 15 -5.43 -6.03 6.45
CA GLU A 15 -4.26 -6.81 6.92
C GLU A 15 -3.37 -7.24 5.75
N CYS A 16 -3.95 -7.59 4.60
CA CYS A 16 -3.18 -7.96 3.41
C CYS A 16 -2.40 -6.77 2.80
N MET A 17 -2.89 -5.54 2.97
CA MET A 17 -2.27 -4.30 2.45
C MET A 17 -1.52 -3.43 3.49
N ARG A 18 -1.80 -3.57 4.78
CA ARG A 18 -1.55 -2.52 5.80
C ARG A 18 -0.09 -2.17 6.03
N GLY A 19 0.83 -3.11 5.90
CA GLY A 19 2.19 -2.90 6.37
C GLY A 19 3.12 -2.41 5.27
N SER A 20 3.44 -3.32 4.36
CA SER A 20 4.65 -3.20 3.55
C SER A 20 4.42 -2.55 2.19
N VAL A 21 3.29 -2.79 1.53
CA VAL A 21 3.02 -2.29 0.17
C VAL A 21 2.57 -0.83 0.20
N CYS A 22 1.60 -0.47 1.06
CA CYS A 22 1.17 0.92 1.23
C CYS A 22 2.27 1.84 1.80
N LEU A 23 3.16 1.31 2.65
CA LEU A 23 4.31 2.10 3.14
C LEU A 23 5.28 2.42 2.01
N LYS A 24 5.62 1.43 1.17
CA LYS A 24 6.49 1.63 0.01
C LYS A 24 5.89 2.62 -0.99
N SER A 25 4.57 2.58 -1.23
CA SER A 25 3.87 3.56 -2.06
C SER A 25 3.97 4.98 -1.50
N LYS A 26 3.69 5.18 -0.21
CA LYS A 26 3.77 6.50 0.44
C LYS A 26 5.17 7.06 0.49
N VAL A 27 6.18 6.21 0.66
CA VAL A 27 7.60 6.62 0.57
C VAL A 27 7.91 7.11 -0.85
N LYS A 28 7.44 6.41 -1.88
CA LYS A 28 7.60 6.85 -3.27
C LYS A 28 6.97 8.23 -3.48
N ASP A 29 5.71 8.43 -3.08
CA ASP A 29 5.01 9.70 -3.29
C ASP A 29 5.69 10.86 -2.56
N ALA A 30 6.10 10.64 -1.31
CA ALA A 30 6.81 11.66 -0.52
C ALA A 30 8.18 12.01 -1.12
N LEU A 31 8.86 11.07 -1.80
CA LEU A 31 10.11 11.36 -2.52
C LEU A 31 9.86 12.13 -3.82
N ILE A 32 8.79 11.80 -4.56
CA ILE A 32 8.40 12.53 -5.77
C ILE A 32 8.01 13.98 -5.45
N GLU A 33 7.22 14.21 -4.39
CA GLU A 33 6.85 15.55 -3.93
C GLU A 33 8.09 16.40 -3.61
N ARG A 34 9.13 15.80 -3.04
CA ARG A 34 10.39 16.49 -2.78
C ARG A 34 11.17 16.82 -4.04
N VAL A 35 11.10 15.99 -5.07
CA VAL A 35 11.68 16.30 -6.39
C VAL A 35 10.96 17.51 -7.00
N GLU A 36 9.62 17.54 -6.93
CA GLU A 36 8.80 18.64 -7.45
C GLU A 36 9.05 19.96 -6.69
N LYS A 37 9.35 19.89 -5.39
CA LYS A 37 9.76 21.03 -4.57
C LYS A 37 11.25 21.40 -4.69
N GLU A 38 11.94 20.88 -5.71
CA GLU A 38 13.37 21.10 -5.98
C GLU A 38 14.30 20.75 -4.81
N LYS A 39 13.88 19.82 -3.94
CA LYS A 39 14.63 19.33 -2.77
C LYS A 39 14.84 17.81 -2.80
N PRO A 40 15.35 17.25 -3.92
CA PRO A 40 15.48 15.81 -4.10
C PRO A 40 16.46 15.22 -3.07
N ILE A 41 16.09 14.07 -2.49
CA ILE A 41 17.01 13.24 -1.69
C ILE A 41 17.73 12.24 -2.58
N ILE A 42 17.01 11.68 -3.56
CA ILE A 42 17.52 10.84 -4.64
C ILE A 42 16.84 11.27 -5.95
N SER A 43 17.44 10.93 -7.09
CA SER A 43 16.95 11.35 -8.41
C SER A 43 15.63 10.66 -8.78
N ARG A 44 14.79 11.33 -9.59
CA ARG A 44 13.53 10.76 -10.10
C ARG A 44 13.71 9.40 -10.79
N PRO A 45 14.73 9.19 -11.65
CA PRO A 45 14.99 7.87 -12.24
C PRO A 45 15.27 6.78 -11.19
N LYS A 46 16.03 7.08 -10.12
CA LYS A 46 16.31 6.11 -9.05
C LYS A 46 15.04 5.78 -8.26
N ILE A 47 14.15 6.75 -8.03
CA ILE A 47 12.84 6.52 -7.40
C ILE A 47 11.99 5.59 -8.27
N VAL A 48 11.85 5.89 -9.58
CA VAL A 48 11.09 5.06 -10.52
C VAL A 48 11.69 3.67 -10.65
N GLN A 49 13.02 3.55 -10.61
CA GLN A 49 13.68 2.25 -10.59
C GLN A 49 13.23 1.47 -9.34
N ILE A 50 13.44 2.00 -8.13
CA ILE A 50 13.15 1.27 -6.89
C ILE A 50 11.66 0.92 -6.74
N PHE A 51 10.76 1.87 -7.04
CA PHE A 51 9.34 1.75 -6.71
C PHE A 51 8.41 1.53 -7.91
N GLY A 52 8.87 1.69 -9.15
CA GLY A 52 7.98 1.75 -10.32
C GLY A 52 7.11 0.51 -10.53
N LYS A 53 7.62 -0.67 -10.17
CA LYS A 53 6.89 -1.94 -10.31
C LYS A 53 5.90 -2.22 -9.19
N ILE A 54 5.91 -1.44 -8.11
CA ILE A 54 4.93 -1.59 -7.03
C ILE A 54 3.60 -0.90 -7.34
N GLN A 55 3.62 0.14 -8.19
CA GLN A 55 2.43 0.96 -8.42
C GLN A 55 1.26 0.15 -9.00
N PRO A 56 1.44 -0.70 -10.02
CA PRO A 56 0.33 -1.50 -10.54
C PRO A 56 -0.27 -2.46 -9.51
N ILE A 57 0.53 -2.92 -8.53
CA ILE A 57 0.04 -3.75 -7.42
C ILE A 57 -0.81 -2.91 -6.48
N VAL A 58 -0.34 -1.70 -6.13
CA VAL A 58 -1.06 -0.77 -5.26
C VAL A 58 -2.41 -0.40 -5.90
N ASP A 59 -2.41 0.01 -7.16
CA ASP A 59 -3.61 0.46 -7.87
C ASP A 59 -4.67 -0.65 -7.93
N LEU A 60 -4.26 -1.87 -8.29
CA LEU A 60 -5.16 -3.02 -8.35
C LEU A 60 -5.80 -3.33 -6.99
N HIS A 61 -5.00 -3.32 -5.92
CA HIS A 61 -5.54 -3.60 -4.60
C HIS A 61 -6.36 -2.45 -4.01
N GLU A 62 -6.06 -1.20 -4.37
CA GLU A 62 -6.93 -0.05 -4.05
C GLU A 62 -8.29 -0.18 -4.74
N GLU A 63 -8.32 -0.60 -6.01
CA GLU A 63 -9.56 -0.88 -6.74
C GLU A 63 -10.38 -2.02 -6.09
N ILE A 64 -9.72 -3.14 -5.76
CA ILE A 64 -10.38 -4.26 -5.04
C ILE A 64 -10.92 -3.77 -3.69
N SER A 65 -10.15 -2.97 -2.96
CA SER A 65 -10.55 -2.43 -1.65
C SER A 65 -11.76 -1.51 -1.76
N GLN A 66 -11.80 -0.64 -2.77
CA GLN A 66 -12.92 0.25 -3.01
C GLN A 66 -14.19 -0.55 -3.33
N LYS A 67 -14.10 -1.53 -4.24
CA LYS A 67 -15.23 -2.42 -4.58
C LYS A 67 -15.76 -3.17 -3.35
N LEU A 68 -14.87 -3.65 -2.48
CA LEU A 68 -15.26 -4.31 -1.24
C LEU A 68 -15.91 -3.34 -0.24
N ALA A 69 -15.41 -2.11 -0.14
CA ALA A 69 -16.02 -1.08 0.70
C ALA A 69 -17.44 -0.72 0.21
N ASP A 70 -17.61 -0.54 -1.11
CA ASP A 70 -18.90 -0.23 -1.72
C ASP A 70 -19.92 -1.37 -1.51
N LEU A 71 -19.47 -2.62 -1.62
CA LEU A 71 -20.28 -3.80 -1.34
C LEU A 71 -20.75 -3.84 0.12
N ILE A 72 -19.87 -3.44 1.04
CA ILE A 72 -20.16 -3.37 2.48
C ILE A 72 -21.15 -2.25 2.80
N ASP A 73 -21.02 -1.09 2.17
CA ASP A 73 -21.89 0.05 2.40
C ASP A 73 -23.28 -0.16 1.79
N ASN A 74 -23.37 -0.90 0.68
CA ASN A 74 -24.62 -1.22 -0.02
C ASN A 74 -25.05 -2.69 0.15
N TYR A 75 -24.71 -3.30 1.30
CA TYR A 75 -24.93 -4.72 1.54
C TYR A 75 -26.38 -5.14 1.31
N SER A 76 -26.57 -6.18 0.50
CA SER A 76 -27.85 -6.83 0.25
C SER A 76 -27.66 -8.35 0.17
N GLU A 77 -28.43 -9.10 0.95
CA GLU A 77 -28.37 -10.58 0.97
C GLU A 77 -28.62 -11.22 -0.41
N LYS A 78 -29.29 -10.51 -1.32
CA LYS A 78 -29.60 -11.01 -2.67
C LYS A 78 -28.58 -10.63 -3.74
N GLN A 79 -27.68 -9.68 -3.47
CA GLN A 79 -26.74 -9.12 -4.46
C GLN A 79 -25.28 -9.07 -3.99
N CYS A 80 -24.99 -9.59 -2.80
CA CYS A 80 -23.64 -9.65 -2.26
C CYS A 80 -22.85 -10.80 -2.91
N ASP A 81 -22.00 -10.47 -3.90
CA ASP A 81 -21.08 -11.43 -4.52
C ASP A 81 -19.64 -10.94 -4.38
N VAL A 82 -19.04 -11.28 -3.23
CA VAL A 82 -17.61 -11.03 -2.95
C VAL A 82 -16.72 -11.80 -3.93
N ALA A 83 -17.14 -12.99 -4.37
CA ALA A 83 -16.34 -13.84 -5.25
C ALA A 83 -16.18 -13.18 -6.63
N LYS A 84 -17.23 -12.54 -7.14
CA LYS A 84 -17.18 -11.79 -8.39
C LYS A 84 -16.10 -10.71 -8.43
N ILE A 85 -15.89 -9.98 -7.33
CA ILE A 85 -14.83 -8.96 -7.24
C ILE A 85 -13.45 -9.59 -7.50
N TRP A 86 -13.18 -10.76 -6.94
CA TRP A 86 -11.93 -11.48 -7.15
C TRP A 86 -11.82 -12.11 -8.54
N VAL A 87 -12.91 -12.64 -9.07
CA VAL A 87 -12.97 -13.18 -10.44
C VAL A 87 -12.68 -12.07 -11.47
N ASP A 88 -13.29 -10.90 -11.30
CA ASP A 88 -13.08 -9.75 -12.18
C ASP A 88 -11.64 -9.22 -12.08
N ALA A 89 -11.03 -9.25 -10.89
CA ALA A 89 -9.64 -8.84 -10.67
C ALA A 89 -8.60 -9.89 -11.12
N ASN A 90 -8.99 -11.14 -11.35
CA ASN A 90 -8.05 -12.26 -11.56
C ASN A 90 -7.13 -12.04 -12.76
N ASN A 91 -7.66 -11.57 -13.89
CA ASN A 91 -6.87 -11.33 -15.09
C ASN A 91 -5.78 -10.28 -14.83
N GLU A 92 -6.13 -9.23 -14.08
CA GLU A 92 -5.20 -8.16 -13.75
C GLU A 92 -4.17 -8.62 -12.72
N LEU A 93 -4.57 -9.40 -11.70
CA LEU A 93 -3.67 -10.06 -10.76
C LEU A 93 -2.60 -10.89 -11.49
N LEU A 94 -3.02 -11.75 -12.42
CA LEU A 94 -2.12 -12.59 -13.22
C LEU A 94 -1.19 -11.76 -14.12
N ARG A 95 -1.63 -10.57 -14.54
CA ARG A 95 -0.83 -9.66 -15.37
C ARG A 95 0.26 -8.94 -14.56
N VAL A 96 -0.07 -8.41 -13.38
CA VAL A 96 0.84 -7.52 -12.64
C VAL A 96 1.77 -8.25 -11.67
N TYR A 97 1.33 -9.35 -11.07
CA TYR A 97 2.10 -10.05 -10.05
C TYR A 97 3.42 -10.66 -10.54
N PRO A 98 3.50 -11.30 -11.73
CA PRO A 98 4.76 -11.87 -12.20
C PRO A 98 5.88 -10.83 -12.32
N SER A 99 5.56 -9.65 -12.84
CA SER A 99 6.55 -8.55 -12.93
C SER A 99 7.00 -8.05 -11.56
N TYR A 100 6.13 -8.06 -10.55
CA TYR A 100 6.49 -7.64 -9.20
C TYR A 100 7.35 -8.69 -8.49
N ILE A 101 6.96 -9.97 -8.54
CA ILE A 101 7.70 -11.08 -7.93
C ILE A 101 9.12 -11.14 -8.49
N ASN A 102 9.27 -11.03 -9.81
CA ASN A 102 10.59 -11.04 -10.46
C ASN A 102 11.47 -9.82 -10.11
N TYR A 103 10.89 -8.77 -9.53
CA TYR A 103 11.57 -7.51 -9.29
C TYR A 103 11.76 -7.16 -7.81
N CYS A 104 10.96 -7.74 -6.91
CA CYS A 104 10.84 -7.25 -5.54
C CYS A 104 12.15 -7.37 -4.73
N ASP A 105 12.95 -8.41 -4.97
CA ASP A 105 14.27 -8.58 -4.34
C ASP A 105 15.28 -7.58 -4.88
N ASN A 106 15.27 -7.34 -6.20
CA ASN A 106 16.11 -6.30 -6.80
C ASN A 106 15.74 -4.90 -6.28
N ALA A 107 14.44 -4.59 -6.21
CA ALA A 107 13.94 -3.35 -5.62
C ALA A 107 14.41 -3.16 -4.18
N ARG A 108 14.37 -4.24 -3.37
CA ARG A 108 14.88 -4.24 -2.00
C ARG A 108 16.36 -3.95 -1.94
N SER A 109 17.17 -4.62 -2.77
CA SER A 109 18.61 -4.41 -2.85
C SER A 109 18.95 -2.96 -3.23
N LEU A 110 18.30 -2.43 -4.28
CA LEU A 110 18.46 -1.04 -4.73
C LEU A 110 18.08 -0.01 -3.67
N LEU A 111 17.08 -0.31 -2.83
CA LEU A 111 16.68 0.57 -1.73
C LEU A 111 17.71 0.55 -0.59
N ILE A 112 18.23 -0.62 -0.23
CA ILE A 112 19.28 -0.76 0.80
C ILE A 112 20.52 0.02 0.36
N ASP A 113 21.00 -0.23 -0.85
CA ASP A 113 22.12 0.46 -1.47
C ASP A 113 21.90 2.00 -1.52
N ALA A 114 20.70 2.45 -1.88
CA ALA A 114 20.39 3.88 -1.85
C ALA A 114 20.43 4.47 -0.43
N CYS A 115 19.98 3.73 0.58
CA CYS A 115 20.03 4.15 1.98
C CYS A 115 21.45 4.21 2.53
N GLU A 116 22.32 3.29 2.12
CA GLU A 116 23.74 3.28 2.48
C GLU A 116 24.49 4.47 1.87
N ARG A 117 24.23 4.76 0.59
CA ARG A 117 24.83 5.91 -0.12
C ARG A 117 24.27 7.27 0.30
N HIS A 118 23.04 7.30 0.80
CA HIS A 118 22.35 8.53 1.20
C HIS A 118 21.75 8.40 2.60
N PRO A 119 22.51 8.68 3.68
CA PRO A 119 22.01 8.60 5.06
C PRO A 119 20.73 9.43 5.31
N ARG A 120 20.58 10.55 4.60
CA ARG A 120 19.35 11.38 4.63
C ARG A 120 18.12 10.62 4.14
N LEU A 121 18.26 9.72 3.16
CA LEU A 121 17.18 8.85 2.69
C LEU A 121 16.77 7.87 3.78
N ARG A 122 17.76 7.24 4.45
CA ARG A 122 17.50 6.33 5.56
C ARG A 122 16.72 7.03 6.69
N THR A 123 17.20 8.18 7.15
CA THR A 123 16.52 8.97 8.18
C THR A 123 15.11 9.39 7.74
N PHE A 124 14.94 9.79 6.48
CA PHE A 124 13.64 10.15 5.93
C PHE A 124 12.64 8.99 5.98
N ILE A 125 13.05 7.78 5.56
CA ILE A 125 12.20 6.58 5.61
C ILE A 125 11.88 6.18 7.05
N GLU A 126 12.84 6.26 7.96
CA GLU A 126 12.64 5.97 9.39
C GLU A 126 11.63 6.93 10.03
N ILE A 127 11.68 8.23 9.71
CA ILE A 127 10.70 9.22 10.16
C ILE A 127 9.31 8.85 9.63
N LEU A 128 9.16 8.59 8.32
CA LEU A 128 7.89 8.23 7.72
C LEU A 128 7.28 6.95 8.33
N ARG A 129 8.12 5.95 8.65
CA ARG A 129 7.71 4.74 9.37
C ARG A 129 7.17 5.06 10.76
N ARG A 130 7.92 5.82 11.55
CA ARG A 130 7.53 6.19 12.92
C ARG A 130 6.22 7.01 12.93
N THR A 131 6.06 7.95 12.00
CA THR A 131 4.83 8.72 11.87
C THR A 131 3.62 7.82 11.62
N LYS A 132 3.75 6.77 10.79
CA LYS A 132 2.69 5.77 10.58
C LYS A 132 2.38 4.96 11.84
N GLU A 133 3.41 4.52 12.54
CA GLU A 133 3.27 3.74 13.78
C GLU A 133 2.51 4.55 14.84
N ILE A 134 2.89 5.83 15.02
CA ILE A 134 2.22 6.76 15.95
C ILE A 134 0.75 6.99 15.56
N GLN A 135 0.46 7.20 14.27
CA GLN A 135 -0.93 7.38 13.79
C GLN A 135 -1.79 6.15 14.08
N THR A 136 -1.23 4.95 13.90
CA THR A 136 -1.94 3.68 14.12
C THR A 136 -2.23 3.47 15.61
N GLN A 137 -1.25 3.70 16.48
CA GLN A 137 -1.42 3.62 17.95
C GLN A 137 -2.45 4.64 18.46
N THR A 138 -2.41 5.87 17.95
CA THR A 138 -3.35 6.93 18.33
C THR A 138 -4.81 6.58 17.96
N GLN A 139 -5.02 5.91 16.82
CA GLN A 139 -6.36 5.46 16.40
C GLN A 139 -6.88 4.31 17.28
N GLN A 140 -6.00 3.39 17.67
CA GLN A 140 -6.37 2.29 18.58
C GLN A 140 -6.74 2.79 19.97
N PHE A 141 -5.98 3.74 20.52
CA PHE A 141 -6.31 4.36 21.81
C PHE A 141 -7.67 5.06 21.82
N ARG A 142 -8.03 5.76 20.72
CA ARG A 142 -9.34 6.43 20.60
C ARG A 142 -10.52 5.46 20.54
N GLN A 143 -10.32 4.25 20.03
CA GLN A 143 -11.37 3.21 19.97
C GLN A 143 -11.56 2.46 21.29
N GLN A 144 -10.61 2.58 22.23
CA GLN A 144 -10.70 1.98 23.56
C GLN A 144 -11.24 2.94 24.63
N THR A 145 -11.37 4.22 24.30
CA THR A 145 -11.90 5.28 25.18
C THR A 145 -13.30 5.74 24.79
N GLN A 146 -13.96 5.03 23.87
CA GLN A 146 -15.38 5.10 23.53
C GLN A 146 -16.01 3.73 23.76
#